data_AF-A0A836XJD0-F1
#
_entry.id   AF-A0A836XJD0-F1
#
_cell.length_a   1.000
_cell.length_b   1.000
_cell.length_c   1.000
_cell.angle_alpha   90.00
_cell.angle_beta   90.00
_cell.angle_gamma   90.00
#
_symmetry.space_group_name_H-M   'P 1'
#
loop_
_entity.id
_entity.type
_entity.pdbx_description
1 polymer ?
#
loop_
_entity_poly.entity_id
_entity_poly.type
_entity_poly.pdbx_seq_one_letter_code
_entity_poly.pdbx_strand_id
1 'polypeptide(L)'
;MNDSIYIWIEILWYTLLAVLAVGIPAKLLVNWIRFPCQFCNEKIELFKRIDFYEQRDILDYFRQYENREPDQGGLFVCTKCRTVHDDFSGEKKSWDVDTYGCRTFCKVCGLLLIGCEPDREVVCDDCQTPYQWRQHGRYGYRFFTPPSGARLLAKAPDRLDGHGGTYFFR
;
A
#
# COMPACT_ATOMS: atom_id res chain seq x y z
N MET A 1 18.42 18.57 -50.50
CA MET A 1 18.39 17.30 -49.71
C MET A 1 19.00 17.46 -48.32
N ASN A 2 20.04 18.30 -48.14
CA ASN A 2 20.65 18.52 -46.83
C ASN A 2 19.79 19.31 -45.83
N ASP A 3 18.96 20.26 -46.28
CA ASP A 3 18.17 21.11 -45.37
C ASP A 3 17.13 20.32 -44.55
N SER A 4 16.61 19.23 -45.13
CA SER A 4 15.69 18.33 -44.42
C SER A 4 16.38 17.66 -43.22
N ILE A 5 17.66 17.29 -43.35
CA ILE A 5 18.42 16.60 -42.30
C ILE A 5 18.62 17.52 -41.09
N TYR A 6 18.93 18.80 -41.31
CA TYR A 6 19.12 19.77 -40.22
C TYR A 6 17.84 20.01 -39.42
N ILE A 7 16.69 20.12 -40.10
CA ILE A 7 15.38 20.30 -39.44
C ILE A 7 15.07 19.11 -38.51
N TRP A 8 15.33 17.87 -38.96
CA TRP A 8 15.11 16.69 -38.12
C TRP A 8 16.03 16.63 -36.90
N ILE A 9 17.30 17.06 -37.03
CA ILE A 9 18.25 17.12 -35.92
C ILE A 9 17.79 18.13 -34.87
N GLU A 10 17.31 19.31 -35.28
CA GLU A 10 16.80 20.31 -34.33
C GLU A 10 15.55 19.82 -33.60
N ILE A 11 14.60 19.20 -34.32
CA ILE A 11 13.39 18.64 -33.71
C ILE A 11 13.73 17.57 -32.66
N LEU A 12 14.69 16.68 -32.96
CA LEU A 12 15.18 15.67 -32.02
C LEU A 12 15.78 16.31 -30.77
N TRP A 13 16.59 17.36 -30.92
CA TRP A 13 17.19 18.08 -29.81
C TRP A 13 16.14 18.75 -28.91
N TYR A 14 15.19 19.47 -29.49
CA TYR A 14 14.13 20.13 -28.71
C TYR A 14 13.23 19.12 -28.00
N THR A 15 12.91 17.99 -28.64
CA THR A 15 12.11 16.92 -28.04
C THR A 15 12.85 16.30 -26.85
N LEU A 16 14.14 16.00 -27.00
CA LEU A 16 14.96 15.47 -25.90
C LEU A 16 15.04 16.46 -24.73
N LEU A 17 15.27 17.75 -25.02
CA LEU A 17 15.32 18.79 -24.01
C LEU A 17 13.99 18.93 -23.28
N ALA A 18 12.85 18.88 -23.98
CA ALA A 18 11.53 18.93 -23.38
C ALA A 18 11.26 17.72 -22.46
N VAL A 19 11.63 16.52 -22.90
CA VAL A 19 11.50 15.30 -22.08
C VAL A 19 12.35 15.38 -20.83
N LEU A 20 13.58 15.89 -20.92
CA LEU A 20 14.45 16.05 -19.75
C LEU A 20 13.94 17.15 -18.81
N ALA A 21 13.54 18.31 -19.36
CA ALA A 21 13.06 19.46 -18.60
C ALA A 21 11.74 19.19 -17.87
N VAL A 22 10.87 18.34 -18.41
CA VAL A 22 9.59 18.00 -17.77
C VAL A 22 9.68 16.68 -17.00
N GLY A 23 10.31 15.66 -17.58
CA GLY A 23 10.35 14.31 -17.05
C GLY A 23 11.17 14.19 -15.76
N ILE A 24 12.30 14.91 -15.65
CA ILE A 24 13.12 14.88 -14.44
C ILE A 24 12.38 15.57 -13.27
N PRO A 25 11.87 16.81 -13.40
CA PRO A 25 11.11 17.43 -12.32
C PRO A 25 9.84 16.67 -11.96
N ALA A 26 9.11 16.11 -12.95
CA ALA A 26 7.94 15.28 -12.67
C ALA A 26 8.32 14.03 -11.86
N LYS A 27 9.40 13.34 -12.20
CA LYS A 27 9.91 12.19 -11.44
C LYS A 27 10.35 12.58 -10.03
N LEU A 28 10.99 13.75 -9.87
CA LEU A 28 11.39 14.26 -8.57
C LEU A 28 10.17 14.65 -7.72
N LEU A 29 9.16 15.29 -8.31
CA LEU A 29 7.90 15.65 -7.66
C LEU A 29 7.15 14.40 -7.19
N VAL A 30 7.01 13.38 -8.04
CA VAL A 30 6.39 12.10 -7.68
C VAL A 30 7.15 11.39 -6.57
N ASN A 31 8.50 11.43 -6.58
CA ASN A 31 9.31 10.87 -5.50
C ASN A 31 9.28 11.72 -4.22
N TRP A 32 8.91 13.00 -4.30
CA TRP A 32 8.81 13.92 -3.17
C TRP A 32 7.45 13.83 -2.47
N ILE A 33 6.38 13.61 -3.23
CA ILE A 33 5.04 13.26 -2.75
C ILE A 33 5.05 11.79 -2.29
N ARG A 34 5.95 11.45 -1.36
CA ARG A 34 5.80 10.23 -0.58
C ARG A 34 4.70 10.47 0.41
N PHE A 35 3.85 9.48 0.54
CA PHE A 35 2.72 9.60 1.41
C PHE A 35 3.09 9.51 2.89
N PRO A 36 2.42 10.29 3.76
CA PRO A 36 2.64 10.22 5.19
C PRO A 36 2.03 8.93 5.77
N CYS A 37 2.73 8.36 6.75
CA CYS A 37 2.21 7.25 7.52
C CYS A 37 1.05 7.73 8.39
N GLN A 38 -0.10 7.06 8.27
CA GLN A 38 -1.30 7.35 9.06
C GLN A 38 -1.10 7.27 10.58
N PHE A 39 -0.01 6.66 11.07
CA PHE A 39 0.23 6.49 12.51
C PHE A 39 1.26 7.45 13.10
N CYS A 40 2.26 7.87 12.32
CA CYS A 40 3.34 8.72 12.83
C CYS A 40 3.68 9.91 11.93
N ASN A 41 2.87 10.12 10.88
CA ASN A 41 2.99 11.17 9.87
C ASN A 41 4.31 11.17 9.08
N GLU A 42 5.10 10.11 9.21
CA GLU A 42 6.42 10.02 8.59
C GLU A 42 6.36 9.26 7.28
N LYS A 43 7.36 9.48 6.42
CA LYS A 43 7.28 9.00 5.03
C LYS A 43 7.20 7.48 4.99
N ILE A 44 6.21 6.98 4.26
CA ILE A 44 6.13 5.58 3.90
C ILE A 44 7.06 5.31 2.71
N GLU A 45 7.70 4.15 2.73
CA GLU A 45 8.54 3.66 1.65
C GLU A 45 7.88 2.49 0.93
N LEU A 46 8.14 2.38 -0.38
CA LEU A 46 7.82 1.18 -1.13
C LEU A 46 8.66 0.02 -0.60
N PHE A 47 8.06 -1.16 -0.47
CA PHE A 47 8.75 -2.36 0.02
C PHE A 47 10.10 -2.62 -0.64
N LYS A 48 10.17 -2.47 -1.97
CA LYS A 48 11.39 -2.66 -2.77
C LYS A 48 12.54 -1.70 -2.43
N ARG A 49 12.29 -0.62 -1.68
CA ARG A 49 13.30 0.38 -1.27
C ARG A 49 13.88 0.12 0.12
N ILE A 50 13.33 -0.85 0.84
CA ILE A 50 13.77 -1.21 2.20
C ILE A 50 15.01 -2.11 2.11
N ASP A 51 15.79 -2.22 3.19
CA ASP A 51 16.89 -3.17 3.29
C ASP A 51 16.45 -4.62 2.99
N PHE A 52 17.33 -5.39 2.35
CA PHE A 52 17.06 -6.75 1.92
C PHE A 52 16.70 -7.69 3.08
N TYR A 53 17.34 -7.55 4.24
CA TYR A 53 17.06 -8.43 5.38
C TYR A 53 15.71 -8.11 6.04
N GLU A 54 15.34 -6.83 6.10
CA GLU A 54 14.02 -6.39 6.54
C GLU A 54 12.93 -6.83 5.55
N GLN A 55 13.18 -6.76 4.24
CA GLN A 55 12.28 -7.30 3.23
C GLN A 55 12.00 -8.78 3.46
N ARG A 56 13.05 -9.57 3.70
CA ARG A 56 12.91 -11.00 3.98
C ARG A 56 12.08 -11.25 5.23
N ASP A 57 12.34 -10.52 6.33
CA ASP A 57 11.60 -10.66 7.59
C ASP A 57 10.09 -10.38 7.41
N ILE A 58 9.75 -9.37 6.60
CA ILE A 58 8.36 -9.04 6.26
C ILE A 58 7.72 -10.14 5.41
N LEU A 59 8.41 -10.68 4.39
CA LEU A 59 7.87 -11.77 3.56
C LEU A 59 7.70 -13.06 4.35
N ASP A 60 8.63 -13.35 5.26
CA ASP A 60 8.56 -14.50 6.14
C ASP A 60 7.33 -14.44 7.03
N TYR A 61 6.91 -13.25 7.48
CA TYR A 61 5.64 -13.09 8.18
C TYR A 61 4.44 -13.56 7.33
N PHE A 62 4.31 -13.10 6.07
CA PHE A 62 3.17 -13.47 5.23
C PHE A 62 3.14 -14.97 4.94
N ARG A 63 4.30 -15.60 4.75
CA ARG A 63 4.39 -17.05 4.52
C ARG A 63 4.04 -17.85 5.77
N GLN A 64 4.57 -17.46 6.93
CA GLN A 64 4.41 -18.23 8.16
C GLN A 64 3.04 -18.03 8.83
N TYR A 65 2.56 -16.79 8.86
CA TYR A 65 1.35 -16.44 9.63
C TYR A 65 0.11 -16.28 8.76
N GLU A 66 0.26 -15.90 7.48
CA GLU A 66 -0.87 -15.72 6.57
C GLU A 66 -0.97 -16.80 5.49
N ASN A 67 0.02 -17.71 5.40
CA ASN A 67 0.09 -18.78 4.40
C ASN A 67 -0.16 -18.30 2.96
N ARG A 68 0.43 -17.15 2.59
CA ARG A 68 0.32 -16.57 1.24
C ARG A 68 1.61 -15.87 0.82
N GLU A 69 1.74 -15.65 -0.48
CA GLU A 69 2.76 -14.76 -1.04
C GLU A 69 2.10 -13.40 -1.31
N PRO A 70 2.56 -12.31 -0.68
CA PRO A 70 1.99 -10.98 -0.86
C PRO A 70 2.41 -10.37 -2.21
N ASP A 71 1.58 -9.46 -2.76
CA ASP A 71 2.04 -8.61 -3.86
C ASP A 71 3.02 -7.57 -3.34
N GLN A 72 4.31 -7.80 -3.57
CA GLN A 72 5.39 -6.89 -3.17
C GLN A 72 5.26 -5.48 -3.77
N GLY A 73 4.53 -5.32 -4.88
CA GLY A 73 4.21 -4.01 -5.46
C GLY A 73 3.17 -3.22 -4.66
N GLY A 74 2.31 -3.92 -3.92
CA GLY A 74 1.29 -3.39 -3.02
C GLY A 74 1.73 -3.31 -1.55
N LEU A 75 3.00 -3.60 -1.24
CA LEU A 75 3.54 -3.46 0.10
C LEU A 75 4.18 -2.08 0.30
N PHE A 76 3.74 -1.40 1.35
CA PHE A 76 4.25 -0.10 1.76
C PHE A 76 4.62 -0.14 3.25
N VAL A 77 5.74 0.46 3.62
CA VAL A 77 6.29 0.31 4.97
C VAL A 77 6.72 1.64 5.53
N CYS A 78 6.28 1.95 6.74
CA CYS A 78 6.85 3.04 7.51
C CYS A 78 8.01 2.51 8.36
N THR A 79 9.23 2.90 8.04
CA THR A 79 10.44 2.45 8.76
C THR A 79 10.57 3.09 10.14
N LYS A 80 9.99 4.28 10.38
CA LYS A 80 10.01 4.93 11.69
C LYS A 80 9.15 4.20 12.73
N CYS A 81 7.90 3.92 12.40
CA CYS A 81 6.97 3.24 13.31
C CYS A 81 6.87 1.73 13.04
N ARG A 82 7.69 1.21 12.12
CA ARG A 82 7.77 -0.21 11.74
C ARG A 82 6.40 -0.79 11.40
N THR A 83 5.61 -0.10 10.60
CA THR A 83 4.27 -0.58 10.21
C THR A 83 4.31 -1.03 8.76
N VAL A 84 3.79 -2.23 8.50
CA VAL A 84 3.59 -2.75 7.15
C VAL A 84 2.13 -2.55 6.73
N HIS A 85 1.93 -1.82 5.64
CA HIS A 85 0.68 -1.65 4.95
C HIS A 85 0.67 -2.58 3.73
N ASP A 86 -0.35 -3.40 3.62
CA ASP A 86 -0.52 -4.37 2.55
C ASP A 86 -1.77 -4.00 1.76
N ASP A 87 -1.60 -3.70 0.47
CA ASP A 87 -2.70 -3.52 -0.45
C ASP A 87 -3.30 -4.85 -0.86
N PHE A 88 -4.13 -5.37 0.04
CA PHE A 88 -4.80 -6.65 -0.10
C PHE A 88 -5.79 -6.70 -1.29
N SER A 89 -6.18 -5.53 -1.82
CA SER A 89 -7.05 -5.41 -3.00
C SER A 89 -6.30 -5.45 -4.33
N GLY A 90 -5.03 -5.03 -4.33
CA GLY A 90 -4.25 -4.81 -5.55
C GLY A 90 -4.73 -3.63 -6.40
N GLU A 91 -5.72 -2.85 -5.94
CA GLU A 91 -6.27 -1.69 -6.65
C GLU A 91 -5.72 -0.34 -6.14
N LYS A 92 -4.74 -0.35 -5.23
CA LYS A 92 -4.24 0.82 -4.48
C LYS A 92 -5.29 1.55 -3.66
N LYS A 93 -6.50 0.99 -3.52
CA LYS A 93 -7.65 1.60 -2.83
C LYS A 93 -7.62 1.40 -1.32
N SER A 94 -6.87 0.43 -0.80
CA SER A 94 -6.83 0.14 0.64
C SER A 94 -6.04 1.17 1.46
N TRP A 95 -5.35 2.10 0.80
CA TRP A 95 -4.46 3.06 1.43
C TRP A 95 -4.96 4.51 1.31
N ASP A 96 -6.09 4.75 0.64
CA ASP A 96 -6.64 6.10 0.50
C ASP A 96 -7.06 6.63 1.89
N VAL A 97 -6.29 7.61 2.37
CA VAL A 97 -6.43 8.27 3.68
C VAL A 97 -7.58 9.28 3.67
N ASP A 98 -8.50 9.17 2.72
CA ASP A 98 -9.53 10.16 2.46
C ASP A 98 -10.48 10.29 3.65
N THR A 99 -10.39 11.44 4.31
CA THR A 99 -11.37 12.19 5.16
C THR A 99 -12.12 11.42 6.27
N TYR A 100 -12.04 10.10 6.33
CA TYR A 100 -12.95 9.22 7.08
C TYR A 100 -12.21 8.12 7.87
N GLY A 101 -10.91 8.29 8.13
CA GLY A 101 -10.12 7.42 9.01
C GLY A 101 -9.34 6.30 8.31
N CYS A 102 -8.65 5.47 9.11
CA CYS A 102 -7.85 4.33 8.61
C CYS A 102 -8.77 3.30 7.94
N ARG A 103 -8.49 2.90 6.70
CA ARG A 103 -9.24 1.86 5.98
C ARG A 103 -8.33 0.69 5.62
N THR A 104 -8.88 -0.52 5.59
CA THR A 104 -8.18 -1.73 5.12
C THR A 104 -9.21 -2.81 4.76
N PHE A 105 -8.79 -3.96 4.25
CA PHE A 105 -9.69 -5.07 3.98
C PHE A 105 -9.62 -6.13 5.07
N CYS A 106 -10.78 -6.69 5.42
CA CYS A 106 -10.86 -7.88 6.22
C CYS A 106 -10.25 -9.03 5.43
N LYS A 107 -9.12 -9.54 5.89
CA LYS A 107 -8.43 -10.70 5.30
C LYS A 107 -9.25 -12.00 5.38
N VAL A 108 -10.33 -12.05 6.17
CA VAL A 108 -11.20 -13.24 6.30
C VAL A 108 -12.38 -13.20 5.33
N CYS A 109 -13.14 -12.09 5.27
CA CYS A 109 -14.33 -11.99 4.41
C CYS A 109 -14.14 -11.12 3.15
N GLY A 110 -13.05 -10.35 3.07
CA GLY A 110 -12.72 -9.48 1.94
C GLY A 110 -13.42 -8.11 1.95
N LEU A 111 -14.24 -7.81 2.95
CA LEU A 111 -14.99 -6.55 3.07
C LEU A 111 -14.17 -5.45 3.75
N LEU A 112 -14.55 -4.19 3.52
CA LEU A 112 -13.83 -3.02 4.00
C LEU A 112 -13.96 -2.88 5.52
N LEU A 113 -12.83 -2.68 6.19
CA LEU A 113 -12.70 -2.32 7.60
C LEU A 113 -12.39 -0.83 7.71
N ILE A 114 -13.07 -0.15 8.64
CA ILE A 114 -12.90 1.27 8.91
C ILE A 114 -12.43 1.48 10.36
N GLY A 115 -11.57 2.48 10.53
CA GLY A 115 -10.93 2.84 11.79
C GLY A 115 -10.00 1.75 12.30
N CYS A 116 -9.01 1.41 11.47
CA CYS A 116 -7.93 0.50 11.83
C CYS A 116 -6.77 1.17 12.60
N GLU A 117 -7.07 2.13 13.48
CA GLU A 117 -6.05 2.82 14.30
C GLU A 117 -5.28 1.84 15.22
N PRO A 118 -4.00 2.13 15.54
CA PRO A 118 -3.13 1.18 16.24
C PRO A 118 -3.48 1.01 17.73
N ASP A 119 -4.22 1.95 18.30
CA ASP A 119 -4.49 2.03 19.75
C ASP A 119 -5.79 1.30 20.15
N ARG A 120 -6.45 0.62 19.21
CA ARG A 120 -7.70 -0.10 19.48
C ARG A 120 -7.76 -1.46 18.81
N GLU A 121 -8.51 -2.36 19.43
CA GLU A 121 -8.97 -3.57 18.76
C GLU A 121 -10.08 -3.21 17.78
N VAL A 122 -10.05 -3.84 16.60
CA VAL A 122 -10.97 -3.55 15.51
C VAL A 122 -11.72 -4.82 15.19
N VAL A 123 -13.05 -4.79 15.23
CA VAL A 123 -13.85 -5.96 14.88
C VAL A 123 -14.42 -5.74 13.49
N CYS A 124 -14.36 -6.76 12.64
CA CYS A 124 -15.02 -6.72 11.34
C CYS A 124 -16.54 -6.71 11.52
N ASP A 125 -17.21 -5.66 11.05
CA ASP A 125 -18.67 -5.53 11.17
C ASP A 125 -19.42 -6.70 10.49
N ASP A 126 -18.86 -7.24 9.41
CA ASP A 126 -19.50 -8.32 8.66
C ASP A 126 -19.27 -9.72 9.23
N CYS A 127 -18.01 -10.12 9.41
CA CYS A 127 -17.66 -11.48 9.84
C CYS A 127 -17.25 -11.58 11.31
N GLN A 128 -17.35 -10.49 12.06
CA GLN A 128 -17.09 -10.39 13.50
C GLN A 128 -15.68 -10.86 13.91
N THR A 129 -14.75 -10.93 12.95
CA THR A 129 -13.35 -11.29 13.22
C THR A 129 -12.65 -10.11 13.88
N PRO A 130 -12.06 -10.28 15.08
CA PRO A 130 -11.29 -9.23 15.72
C PRO A 130 -9.91 -9.10 15.07
N TYR A 131 -9.41 -7.88 14.99
CA TYR A 131 -8.12 -7.53 14.43
C TYR A 131 -7.35 -6.68 15.43
N GLN A 132 -6.05 -6.92 15.47
CA GLN A 132 -5.12 -6.17 16.30
C GLN A 132 -3.83 -5.93 15.53
N TRP A 133 -3.18 -4.80 15.82
CA TRP A 133 -1.82 -4.55 15.35
C TRP A 133 -0.83 -5.34 16.21
N ARG A 134 -0.13 -6.30 15.61
CA ARG A 134 0.83 -7.16 16.30
C ARG A 134 2.22 -7.02 15.72
N GLN A 135 3.23 -7.01 16.60
CA GLN A 135 4.63 -7.04 16.20
C GLN A 135 5.05 -8.47 15.87
N HIS A 136 5.74 -8.64 14.74
CA HIS A 136 6.29 -9.89 14.26
C HIS A 136 7.70 -9.68 13.71
N GLY A 137 8.43 -10.79 13.59
CA GLY A 137 9.76 -10.82 12.98
C GLY A 137 10.86 -10.24 13.86
N ARG A 138 12.09 -10.32 13.35
CA ARG A 138 13.29 -9.86 14.04
C ARG A 138 13.36 -8.34 14.13
N TYR A 139 12.80 -7.63 13.16
CA TYR A 139 12.88 -6.17 13.08
C TYR A 139 11.69 -5.46 13.74
N GLY A 140 10.77 -6.22 14.36
CA GLY A 140 9.65 -5.67 15.13
C GLY A 140 8.59 -4.99 14.27
N TYR A 141 8.39 -5.50 13.04
CA TYR A 141 7.39 -4.97 12.14
C TYR A 141 5.97 -5.29 12.62
N ARG A 142 5.08 -4.30 12.53
CA ARG A 142 3.69 -4.36 12.93
C ARG A 142 2.81 -4.68 11.74
N PHE A 143 1.95 -5.67 11.91
CA PHE A 143 0.98 -6.13 10.93
C PHE A 143 -0.41 -6.07 11.53
N PHE A 144 -1.41 -5.79 10.68
CA PHE A 144 -2.81 -5.84 11.08
C PHE A 144 -3.31 -7.28 10.92
N THR A 145 -3.47 -7.97 12.04
CA THR A 145 -3.62 -9.43 12.09
C THR A 145 -4.95 -9.85 12.69
N PRO A 146 -5.67 -10.82 12.10
CA PRO A 146 -6.78 -11.52 12.75
C PRO A 146 -6.26 -12.52 13.80
N PRO A 147 -7.13 -13.27 14.51
CA PRO A 147 -6.69 -14.30 15.44
C PRO A 147 -5.91 -15.41 14.73
N SER A 148 -5.00 -16.03 15.46
CA SER A 148 -4.25 -17.19 14.96
C SER A 148 -5.22 -18.30 14.56
N GLY A 149 -4.97 -18.92 13.41
CA GLY A 149 -5.82 -19.99 12.86
C GLY A 149 -7.04 -19.49 12.07
N ALA A 150 -7.28 -18.18 11.98
CA ALA A 150 -8.30 -17.66 11.07
C ALA A 150 -7.97 -18.04 9.62
N ARG A 151 -8.97 -18.51 8.87
CA ARG A 151 -8.82 -18.81 7.44
C ARG A 151 -8.79 -17.50 6.66
N LEU A 152 -7.64 -17.18 6.08
CA LEU A 152 -7.47 -15.96 5.30
C LEU A 152 -7.75 -16.20 3.81
N LEU A 153 -8.25 -15.17 3.16
CA LEU A 153 -8.29 -15.09 1.71
C LEU A 153 -6.88 -14.85 1.17
N ALA A 154 -6.60 -15.32 -0.05
CA ALA A 154 -5.34 -15.03 -0.72
C ALA A 154 -5.25 -13.56 -1.18
N LYS A 155 -6.39 -12.98 -1.56
CA LYS A 155 -6.58 -11.61 -2.05
C LYS A 155 -8.03 -11.18 -1.76
N ALA A 156 -8.30 -9.88 -1.58
CA ALA A 156 -9.67 -9.38 -1.59
C ALA A 156 -10.33 -9.59 -2.97
N PRO A 157 -11.65 -9.82 -3.03
CA PRO A 157 -12.37 -9.98 -4.30
C PRO A 157 -12.34 -8.68 -5.12
N ASP A 158 -12.17 -8.81 -6.45
CA ASP A 158 -12.06 -7.68 -7.39
C ASP A 158 -13.35 -6.83 -7.53
N ARG A 159 -14.44 -7.19 -6.83
CA ARG A 159 -15.71 -6.44 -6.81
C ARG A 159 -15.94 -5.83 -5.44
N LEU A 160 -15.60 -4.55 -5.29
CA LEU A 160 -15.99 -3.74 -4.13
C LEU A 160 -17.11 -2.74 -4.46
N ASP A 161 -17.57 -2.75 -5.70
CA ASP A 161 -18.62 -1.88 -6.24
C ASP A 161 -20.04 -2.42 -5.90
N GLY A 162 -20.13 -3.56 -5.22
CA GLY A 162 -21.28 -4.46 -5.27
C GLY A 162 -22.30 -4.39 -4.13
N HIS A 163 -22.16 -3.49 -3.16
CA HIS A 163 -23.26 -3.19 -2.25
C HIS A 163 -23.61 -1.71 -2.33
N GLY A 164 -24.71 -1.45 -3.03
CA GLY A 164 -25.64 -0.35 -2.72
C GLY A 164 -26.26 -0.47 -1.32
N GLY A 165 -25.45 -0.84 -0.32
CA GLY A 165 -25.73 -0.60 1.07
C GLY A 165 -25.46 0.87 1.29
N THR A 166 -26.53 1.66 1.28
CA THR A 166 -26.54 2.96 1.93
C THR A 166 -25.95 2.78 3.33
N TYR A 167 -24.71 3.21 3.54
CA TYR A 167 -24.18 3.45 4.87
C TYR A 167 -25.01 4.60 5.44
N PHE A 168 -26.18 4.27 5.99
CA PHE A 168 -26.91 5.15 6.87
C PHE A 168 -26.04 5.30 8.12
N PHE A 169 -25.33 6.42 8.19
CA PHE A 169 -24.76 6.92 9.43
C PHE A 169 -25.90 6.99 10.47
N ARG A 170 -25.85 6.09 11.46
CA ARG A 170 -26.57 6.24 12.72
C ARG A 170 -25.61 6.79 13.76
#